data_AF-A0A7Y6X0M2-F1
#
_entry.id   AF-A0A7Y6X0M2-F1
#
_cell.length_a   1.000
_cell.length_b   1.000
_cell.length_c   1.000
_cell.angle_alpha   90.00
_cell.angle_beta   90.00
_cell.angle_gamma   90.00
#
_symmetry.space_group_name_H-M   'P 1'
#
loop_
_entity.id
_entity.type
_entity.pdbx_description
1 polymer ?
#
loop_
_entity_poly.entity_id
_entity_poly.type
_entity_poly.pdbx_seq_one_letter_code
_entity_poly.pdbx_strand_id
1 'polypeptide(L)'
;MTPVKNPLLHRYWLEFDRRVDNWPPSSRWMMLLGGCGVTAFTVEDALRLVRESLFKDEPLPPLARIIEDVDITTLDAGHIRPNIHEPVRRGIWYPMGHYTSGGSQ
;
A
#
# COMPACT_ATOMS: atom_id res chain seq x y z
N MET A 1 -18.27 16.86 -6.31
CA MET A 1 -17.43 17.30 -5.18
C MET A 1 -16.03 16.79 -5.44
N THR A 2 -15.04 17.67 -5.62
CA THR A 2 -13.64 17.27 -5.73
C THR A 2 -13.18 16.80 -4.34
N PRO A 3 -12.61 15.59 -4.19
CA PRO A 3 -12.11 15.17 -2.89
C PRO A 3 -10.99 16.12 -2.44
N VAL A 4 -11.21 16.79 -1.31
CA VAL A 4 -10.20 17.65 -0.69
C VAL A 4 -9.17 16.74 -0.04
N LYS A 5 -7.90 16.84 -0.47
CA LYS A 5 -6.79 16.13 0.17
C LYS A 5 -6.64 16.66 1.59
N ASN A 6 -6.76 15.80 2.60
CA ASN A 6 -6.39 16.15 3.96
C ASN A 6 -4.87 16.42 3.98
N PRO A 7 -4.40 17.61 4.41
CA PRO A 7 -2.98 17.96 4.35
C PRO A 7 -2.10 17.08 5.25
N LEU A 8 -2.67 16.36 6.21
CA LEU A 8 -1.97 15.42 7.09
C LEU A 8 -1.77 14.03 6.47
N LEU A 9 -2.34 13.78 5.29
CA LEU A 9 -2.18 12.49 4.62
C LEU A 9 -0.99 12.50 3.66
N HIS A 10 -0.12 11.52 3.85
CA HIS A 10 1.03 11.24 3.02
C HIS A 10 0.77 10.02 2.14
N ARG A 11 1.40 9.98 0.96
CA ARG A 11 1.39 8.80 0.08
C ARG A 11 2.66 8.00 0.31
N TYR A 12 2.52 6.81 0.85
CA TYR A 12 3.60 5.87 1.06
C TYR A 12 3.65 4.84 -0.06
N TRP A 13 4.86 4.56 -0.53
CA TRP A 13 5.16 3.40 -1.35
C TRP A 13 6.05 2.43 -0.57
N LEU A 14 5.53 1.25 -0.32
CA LEU A 14 6.20 0.20 0.45
C LEU A 14 6.75 -0.85 -0.51
N GLU A 15 8.04 -1.09 -0.43
CA GLU A 15 8.72 -2.14 -1.17
C GLU A 15 9.13 -3.23 -0.20
N PHE A 16 8.78 -4.47 -0.51
CA PHE A 16 9.10 -5.63 0.31
C PHE A 16 10.36 -6.30 -0.20
N ASP A 17 11.15 -6.87 0.72
CA ASP A 17 12.29 -7.69 0.34
C ASP A 17 11.80 -8.86 -0.51
N ARG A 18 12.54 -9.23 -1.56
CA ARG A 18 12.20 -10.35 -2.45
C ARG A 18 13.07 -11.58 -2.19
N ARG A 19 14.07 -11.46 -1.32
CA ARG A 19 15.13 -12.45 -1.09
C ARG A 19 14.88 -13.33 0.14
N VAL A 20 13.73 -13.22 0.80
CA VAL A 20 13.45 -14.06 1.99
C VAL A 20 13.24 -15.50 1.53
N ASP A 21 13.97 -16.46 2.09
CA ASP A 21 13.93 -17.85 1.61
C ASP A 21 12.66 -18.62 2.03
N ASN A 22 11.91 -18.08 3.00
CA ASN A 22 10.70 -18.69 3.60
C ASN A 22 9.44 -17.82 3.39
N TRP A 23 9.14 -17.47 2.14
CA TRP A 23 7.87 -16.82 1.83
C TRP A 23 6.69 -17.76 2.07
N PRO A 24 5.63 -17.33 2.79
CA PRO A 24 4.38 -18.06 2.76
C PRO A 24 3.85 -18.11 1.33
N PRO A 25 3.37 -19.28 0.84
CA PRO A 25 2.93 -19.46 -0.55
C PRO A 25 1.56 -18.80 -0.83
N SER A 26 1.18 -17.77 -0.08
CA SER A 26 -0.13 -17.14 -0.23
C SER A 26 -0.18 -16.25 -1.47
N SER A 27 -1.27 -16.34 -2.22
CA SER A 27 -1.51 -15.54 -3.44
C SER A 27 -1.44 -14.03 -3.20
N ARG A 28 -1.64 -13.59 -1.96
CA ARG A 28 -1.54 -12.19 -1.54
C ARG A 28 -0.12 -11.64 -1.64
N TRP A 29 0.90 -12.48 -1.43
CA TRP A 29 2.29 -12.08 -1.58
C TRP A 29 2.64 -11.73 -3.03
N MET A 30 2.16 -12.52 -3.99
CA MET A 30 2.42 -12.27 -5.41
C MET A 30 1.91 -10.90 -5.86
N MET A 31 0.84 -10.40 -5.23
CA MET A 31 0.27 -9.08 -5.51
C MET A 31 1.16 -7.92 -5.02
N LEU A 32 2.07 -8.17 -4.07
CA LEU A 32 2.97 -7.19 -3.49
C LEU A 32 4.39 -7.22 -4.08
N LEU A 33 4.67 -8.13 -5.01
CA LEU A 33 5.96 -8.18 -5.72
C LEU A 33 6.30 -6.87 -6.44
N GLY A 34 5.28 -6.10 -6.81
CA GLY A 34 5.41 -4.77 -7.39
C GLY A 34 5.47 -3.63 -6.38
N GLY A 35 5.23 -3.87 -5.08
CA GLY A 35 5.09 -2.85 -4.04
C GLY A 35 3.65 -2.66 -3.55
N CYS A 36 3.48 -1.84 -2.51
CA CYS A 36 2.17 -1.47 -1.96
C CYS A 36 2.06 0.06 -1.82
N GLY A 37 0.98 0.62 -2.36
CA GLY A 37 0.63 2.01 -2.25
C GLY A 37 -0.38 2.24 -1.15
N VAL A 38 -0.04 3.10 -0.18
CA VAL A 38 -0.89 3.42 0.96
C VAL A 38 -0.94 4.91 1.17
N THR A 39 -2.11 5.45 1.49
CA THR A 39 -2.24 6.81 1.98
C THR A 39 -2.60 6.75 3.46
N ALA A 40 -1.80 7.39 4.30
CA ALA A 40 -1.90 7.26 5.75
C ALA A 40 -1.37 8.53 6.45
N PHE A 41 -1.58 8.62 7.75
CA PHE A 41 -1.07 9.75 8.55
C PHE A 41 0.41 9.60 8.89
N THR A 42 0.87 8.37 9.11
CA THR A 42 2.26 8.05 9.43
C THR A 42 2.66 6.72 8.79
N VAL A 43 3.95 6.39 8.85
CA VAL A 43 4.47 5.08 8.44
C VAL A 43 3.81 3.96 9.24
N GLU A 44 3.67 4.10 10.56
CA GLU A 44 3.04 3.10 11.43
C GLU A 44 1.59 2.86 11.04
N ASP A 45 0.85 3.93 10.72
CA ASP A 45 -0.52 3.85 10.24
C ASP A 45 -0.60 3.14 8.88
N ALA A 46 0.34 3.40 7.97
CA ALA A 46 0.44 2.71 6.69
C ALA A 46 0.70 1.21 6.86
N LEU A 47 1.65 0.83 7.72
CA LEU A 47 1.98 -0.57 8.00
C LEU A 47 0.83 -1.31 8.67
N ARG A 48 0.12 -0.63 9.58
CA ARG A 48 -1.07 -1.18 10.22
C ARG A 48 -2.18 -1.45 9.21
N LEU A 49 -2.46 -0.50 8.32
CA LEU A 49 -3.45 -0.68 7.24
C LEU A 49 -3.12 -1.88 6.36
N VAL A 50 -1.85 -2.02 5.95
CA VAL A 50 -1.38 -3.15 5.13
C VAL A 50 -1.54 -4.46 5.88
N ARG A 51 -1.11 -4.53 7.13
CA ARG A 51 -1.25 -5.72 7.97
C ARG A 51 -2.72 -6.14 8.09
N GLU A 52 -3.58 -5.23 8.51
CA GLU A 52 -5.01 -5.51 8.74
C GLU A 52 -5.74 -5.95 7.47
N SER A 53 -5.40 -5.35 6.33
CA SER A 53 -6.14 -5.55 5.07
C SER A 53 -5.64 -6.72 4.23
N LEU A 54 -4.33 -6.94 4.22
CA LEU A 54 -3.68 -7.92 3.35
C LEU A 54 -3.28 -9.19 4.10
N PHE A 55 -2.77 -9.06 5.31
CA PHE A 55 -2.16 -10.18 6.02
C PHE A 55 -3.01 -10.72 7.17
N LYS A 56 -3.90 -9.91 7.76
CA LYS A 56 -4.68 -10.28 8.95
C LYS A 56 -3.76 -10.81 10.05
N ASP A 57 -3.77 -12.13 10.25
CA ASP A 57 -2.98 -12.87 11.24
C ASP A 57 -1.62 -13.33 10.70
N GLU A 58 -1.40 -13.25 9.38
CA GLU A 58 -0.10 -13.54 8.77
C GLU A 58 0.92 -12.43 9.11
N PRO A 59 2.20 -12.77 9.31
CA PRO A 59 3.23 -11.76 9.54
C PRO A 59 3.40 -10.88 8.30
N LEU A 60 3.57 -9.57 8.53
CA LEU A 60 3.95 -8.66 7.46
C LEU A 60 5.36 -9.04 6.99
N PRO A 61 5.61 -9.10 5.68
CA PRO A 61 6.93 -9.42 5.21
C PRO A 61 7.96 -8.31 5.47
N PRO A 62 9.26 -8.65 5.49
CA PRO A 62 10.32 -7.66 5.63
C PRO A 62 10.23 -6.59 4.53
N LEU A 63 10.30 -5.33 4.95
CA LEU A 63 10.36 -4.19 4.04
C LEU A 63 11.79 -3.99 3.55
N ALA A 64 11.95 -3.81 2.25
CA ALA A 64 13.18 -3.35 1.65
C ALA A 64 13.31 -1.82 1.72
N ARG A 65 12.19 -1.11 1.49
CA ARG A 65 12.18 0.35 1.43
C ARG A 65 10.80 0.93 1.67
N ILE A 66 10.77 2.16 2.20
CA ILE A 66 9.58 3.00 2.32
C ILE A 66 9.90 4.32 1.64
N ILE A 67 9.02 4.77 0.74
CA ILE A 67 9.09 6.09 0.12
C ILE A 67 7.91 6.90 0.62
N GLU A 68 8.17 7.95 1.38
CA GLU A 68 7.17 8.91 1.81
C GLU A 68 6.94 9.98 0.74
N ASP A 69 5.70 10.47 0.66
CA ASP A 69 5.22 11.42 -0.35
C ASP A 69 5.58 11.04 -1.79
N VAL A 70 5.46 9.75 -2.10
CA VAL A 70 5.76 9.22 -3.43
C VAL A 70 5.01 10.00 -4.51
N ASP A 71 5.75 10.41 -5.55
CA ASP A 71 5.16 10.90 -6.77
C ASP A 71 4.67 9.71 -7.60
N ILE A 72 3.36 9.49 -7.60
CA ILE A 72 2.72 8.38 -8.33
C ILE A 72 3.02 8.38 -9.84
N THR A 73 3.41 9.52 -10.42
CA THR A 73 3.77 9.60 -11.85
C THR A 73 5.07 8.87 -12.16
N THR A 74 5.93 8.70 -11.15
CA THR A 74 7.22 8.00 -11.23
C THR A 74 7.09 6.48 -11.10
N LEU A 75 5.92 5.96 -10.71
CA LEU A 75 5.66 4.53 -10.60
C LEU A 75 5.48 3.88 -11.97
N ASP A 76 5.64 2.55 -12.04
CA ASP A 76 5.62 1.80 -13.29
C ASP A 76 4.38 2.11 -14.14
N ALA A 77 4.65 2.46 -15.40
CA ALA A 77 3.65 2.92 -16.34
C ALA A 77 2.76 1.79 -16.88
N GLY A 78 3.27 0.56 -16.95
CA GLY A 78 2.58 -0.56 -17.57
C GLY A 78 1.65 -1.32 -16.62
N HIS A 79 1.98 -1.37 -15.34
CA HIS A 79 1.30 -2.23 -14.35
C HIS A 79 0.85 -1.48 -13.11
N ILE A 80 1.62 -0.54 -12.56
CA ILE A 80 1.24 0.11 -11.30
C ILE A 80 0.25 1.24 -11.57
N ARG A 81 0.64 2.26 -12.35
CA ARG A 81 -0.19 3.45 -12.58
C ARG A 81 -1.60 3.16 -13.12
N PRO A 82 -1.79 2.22 -14.07
CA PRO A 82 -3.14 1.88 -14.55
C PRO A 82 -4.04 1.26 -13.47
N ASN A 83 -3.45 0.77 -12.39
CA ASN A 83 -4.10 0.02 -11.32
C ASN A 83 -4.06 0.78 -9.97
N ILE A 84 -3.86 2.11 -9.99
CA ILE A 84 -3.95 2.97 -8.80
C ILE A 84 -5.41 3.39 -8.58
N HIS A 85 -5.87 3.37 -7.32
CA HIS A 85 -7.22 3.80 -6.96
C HIS A 85 -7.24 4.79 -5.80
N GLU A 86 -7.80 5.98 -6.03
CA GLU A 86 -8.04 7.02 -4.99
C GLU A 86 -6.85 7.28 -4.03
N PRO A 87 -5.63 7.62 -4.52
CA PRO A 87 -4.44 7.79 -3.67
C PRO A 87 -4.49 9.02 -2.76
N VAL A 88 -5.61 9.76 -2.71
CA VAL A 88 -5.81 10.94 -1.88
C VAL A 88 -6.59 10.66 -0.59
N ARG A 89 -7.15 9.46 -0.44
CA ARG A 89 -7.91 9.04 0.75
C ARG A 89 -7.11 8.05 1.56
N ARG A 90 -7.26 8.09 2.88
CA ARG A 90 -6.62 7.13 3.79
C ARG A 90 -7.03 5.70 3.44
N GLY A 91 -6.05 4.83 3.22
CA GLY A 91 -6.26 3.44 2.81
C GLY A 91 -5.22 2.97 1.81
N ILE A 92 -5.34 1.69 1.41
CA ILE A 92 -4.52 1.09 0.36
C ILE A 92 -5.08 1.51 -1.00
N TRP A 93 -4.23 2.08 -1.85
CA TRP A 93 -4.56 2.47 -3.23
C TRP A 93 -3.88 1.60 -4.28
N TYR A 94 -2.95 0.73 -3.89
CA TYR A 94 -2.36 -0.32 -4.72
C TYR A 94 -1.80 -1.45 -3.83
N PRO A 95 -1.96 -2.74 -4.19
CA PRO A 95 -2.66 -3.28 -5.36
C PRO A 95 -4.19 -3.17 -5.26
N MET A 96 -4.88 -3.24 -6.40
CA MET A 96 -6.35 -3.18 -6.47
C MET A 96 -7.02 -4.34 -5.74
N GLY A 97 -8.23 -4.13 -5.20
CA GLY A 97 -9.05 -5.17 -4.56
C GLY A 97 -8.92 -5.24 -3.03
N HIS A 98 -8.03 -4.42 -2.45
CA HIS A 98 -7.84 -4.29 -1.00
C HIS A 98 -8.12 -2.88 -0.50
N TYR A 99 -8.96 -2.15 -1.25
CA TYR A 99 -9.40 -0.82 -0.86
C TYR A 99 -10.13 -0.95 0.46
N THR A 100 -9.47 -0.55 1.53
CA THR A 100 -10.17 -0.23 2.76
C THR A 100 -10.93 1.04 2.46
N SER A 101 -12.20 0.91 2.10
CA SER A 101 -13.15 2.00 2.26
C SER A 101 -13.07 2.38 3.73
N GLY A 102 -12.37 3.48 4.03
CA GLY A 102 -12.31 4.06 5.37
C GLY A 102 -13.73 4.30 5.85
N GLY A 103 -14.25 3.34 6.60
CA GLY A 103 -15.65 3.24 6.95
C GLY A 103 -15.87 2.08 7.91
N SER A 104 -15.50 2.28 9.17
CA SER A 104 -16.44 2.33 10.31
C SER A 104 -15.70 2.24 11.65
N GLN A 105 -16.14 3.11 12.57
CA GLN A 105 -15.86 3.24 14.02
C GLN A 105 -14.65 4.09 14.41
#